data_AF-A0A2V2UC57-F1
#
_entry.id   AF-A0A2V2UC57-F1
#
_cell.length_a   1.000
_cell.length_b   1.000
_cell.length_c   1.000
_cell.angle_alpha   90.00
_cell.angle_beta   90.00
_cell.angle_gamma   90.00
#
_symmetry.space_group_name_H-M   'P 1'
#
loop_
_entity.id
_entity.type
_entity.pdbx_description
1 polymer ?
#
loop_
_entity_poly.entity_id
_entity_poly.type
_entity_poly.pdbx_seq_one_letter_code
_entity_poly.pdbx_strand_id
1 'polypeptide(L)' 'MDIFKKHTCDRCGTKFRRVEVLMQHLQVIHGKGLFYECKPCNAKFDGMEQMRDHLKKFHSYNKRGISEKKRT' A
#
# COMPACT_ATOMS: atom_id res chain seq x y z
N MET A 1 11.16 -27.20 18.89
CA MET A 1 11.59 -26.32 17.78
C MET A 1 10.65 -25.13 17.72
N ASP A 2 11.17 -23.96 18.07
CA ASP A 2 10.50 -22.74 18.49
C ASP A 2 9.53 -22.11 17.47
N ILE A 3 8.23 -22.28 17.73
CA ILE A 3 7.14 -21.62 17.00
C ILE A 3 6.80 -20.23 17.62
N PHE A 4 7.44 -19.87 18.75
CA PHE A 4 7.41 -18.50 19.32
C PHE A 4 8.28 -17.49 18.55
N LYS A 5 8.45 -17.70 17.24
CA LYS A 5 9.18 -16.79 16.37
C LYS A 5 8.29 -15.56 16.11
N LYS A 6 8.37 -14.61 17.05
CA LYS A 6 7.78 -13.26 17.05
C LYS A 6 7.51 -12.79 15.62
N HIS A 7 6.24 -12.57 15.27
CA HIS A 7 5.84 -12.04 13.96
C HIS A 7 6.23 -10.57 13.88
N THR A 8 7.52 -10.35 13.69
CA THR A 8 8.13 -9.04 13.65
C THR A 8 8.26 -8.66 12.20
N CYS A 9 7.77 -7.47 11.85
CA CYS A 9 7.99 -6.95 10.53
C CYS A 9 9.47 -6.63 10.37
N ASP A 10 10.14 -7.34 9.47
CA ASP A 10 11.57 -7.14 9.18
C ASP A 10 11.87 -5.73 8.66
N ARG A 11 10.86 -5.07 8.08
CA ARG A 11 11.00 -3.77 7.42
C ARG A 11 10.89 -2.57 8.35
N CYS A 12 10.18 -2.70 9.48
CA CYS A 12 9.98 -1.60 10.44
C CYS A 12 10.17 -2.02 11.90
N GLY A 13 10.47 -3.30 12.16
CA GLY A 13 10.67 -3.85 13.50
C GLY A 13 9.40 -4.01 14.34
N THR A 14 8.21 -3.72 13.80
CA THR A 14 6.96 -3.81 14.57
C THR A 14 6.61 -5.26 14.87
N LYS A 15 6.31 -5.56 16.15
CA LYS A 15 6.00 -6.91 16.62
C LYS A 15 4.50 -7.13 16.66
N PHE A 16 4.05 -8.21 16.05
CA PHE A 16 2.65 -8.62 16.03
C PHE A 16 2.46 -9.93 16.77
N ARG A 17 1.27 -10.08 17.38
CA ARG A 17 0.89 -11.28 18.12
C ARG A 17 0.46 -12.44 17.21
N ARG A 18 0.10 -12.17 15.95
CA ARG A 18 -0.38 -13.16 14.97
C ARG A 18 0.22 -12.90 13.59
N VAL A 19 0.42 -13.96 12.81
CA VAL A 19 0.88 -13.89 11.40
C VAL A 19 -0.09 -13.07 10.55
N GLU A 20 -1.40 -13.25 10.74
CA GLU A 20 -2.44 -12.59 9.94
C GLU A 20 -2.36 -11.07 10.06
N VAL A 21 -2.12 -10.58 11.29
CA VAL A 21 -1.96 -9.14 11.56
C VAL A 21 -0.64 -8.63 10.99
N LEU A 22 0.44 -9.42 11.05
CA LEU A 22 1.69 -9.09 10.38
C LEU A 22 1.49 -9.04 8.86
N MET A 23 0.75 -9.98 8.25
CA MET A 23 0.47 -9.98 6.81
C MET A 23 -0.35 -8.77 6.40
N GLN A 24 -1.41 -8.43 7.14
CA GLN A 24 -2.18 -7.21 6.92
C GLN A 24 -1.30 -5.96 7.07
N HIS A 25 -0.48 -5.88 8.12
CA HIS A 25 0.50 -4.81 8.28
C HIS A 25 1.46 -4.73 7.10
N LEU A 26 2.03 -5.86 6.69
CA LEU A 26 2.92 -5.95 5.54
C LEU A 26 2.23 -5.53 4.26
N GLN A 27 0.91 -5.67 4.15
CA GLN A 27 0.12 -5.30 2.98
C GLN A 27 -0.33 -3.83 3.01
N VAL A 28 -0.69 -3.29 4.17
CA VAL A 28 -1.17 -1.91 4.33
C VAL A 28 -0.01 -0.92 4.44
N ILE A 29 1.02 -1.27 5.22
CA ILE A 29 2.14 -0.38 5.54
C ILE A 29 3.32 -0.61 4.60
N HIS A 30 3.55 -1.86 4.19
CA HIS A 30 4.69 -2.23 3.34
C HIS A 30 4.30 -2.79 1.97
N GLY A 31 3.00 -2.97 1.72
CA GLY A 31 2.49 -3.63 0.53
C GLY A 31 2.49 -2.63 -0.59
N LYS A 32 3.19 -2.97 -1.67
CA LYS A 32 3.45 -2.04 -2.77
C LYS A 32 2.29 -1.90 -3.77
N GLY A 33 1.10 -2.45 -3.55
CA GLY A 33 0.17 -2.54 -4.69
C GLY A 33 -1.27 -2.98 -4.46
N LEU A 34 -1.89 -2.68 -3.33
CA LEU A 34 -3.37 -2.74 -3.26
C LEU A 34 -4.03 -1.38 -3.36
N PHE A 35 -3.27 -0.31 -3.07
CA PHE A 35 -3.81 1.04 -3.06
C PHE A 35 -3.33 1.79 -4.29
N TYR A 36 -4.24 2.55 -4.88
CA TYR A 36 -3.95 3.54 -5.89
C TYR A 36 -3.40 4.78 -5.19
N GLU A 37 -2.09 5.00 -5.33
CA GLU A 37 -1.41 6.16 -4.75
C GLU A 37 -1.44 7.35 -5.72
N CYS A 38 -1.92 8.48 -5.23
CA CYS A 38 -1.89 9.74 -5.94
C CYS A 38 -0.49 10.36 -5.87
N LYS A 39 0.29 10.29 -6.95
CA LYS A 39 1.65 10.88 -7.01
C LYS A 39 1.76 12.36 -6.56
N PRO A 40 0.82 13.28 -6.89
CA PRO A 40 0.98 14.68 -6.50
C PRO A 40 0.80 14.95 -5.01
N CYS A 41 0.10 14.11 -4.24
CA CYS A 41 -0.14 14.33 -2.81
C CYS A 41 0.13 13.10 -1.91
N ASN A 42 0.57 11.99 -2.50
CA ASN A 42 0.75 10.67 -1.87
C ASN A 42 -0.50 10.13 -1.14
N ALA A 43 -1.70 10.60 -1.50
CA ALA A 43 -2.94 10.05 -0.97
C ALA A 43 -3.16 8.61 -1.47
N LYS A 44 -3.54 7.71 -0.57
CA LYS A 44 -3.74 6.28 -0.85
C LYS A 44 -5.23 5.98 -0.93
N PHE A 45 -5.65 5.33 -2.01
CA PHE A 45 -7.05 4.96 -2.25
C PHE A 45 -7.18 3.46 -2.48
N ASP A 46 -8.22 2.84 -1.96
CA ASP A 46 -8.47 1.40 -2.14
C ASP A 46 -8.99 1.04 -3.55
N GLY A 47 -9.40 2.05 -4.32
CA GLY A 47 -9.95 1.85 -5.67
C GLY A 47 -9.53 2.91 -6.68
N MET A 48 -9.45 2.50 -7.95
CA MET A 48 -9.08 3.39 -9.06
C MET A 48 -10.08 4.54 -9.23
N GLU A 49 -11.37 4.28 -8.99
CA GLU A 49 -12.42 5.29 -9.11
C GLU A 49 -12.26 6.39 -8.06
N GLN A 50 -12.00 6.01 -6.81
CA GLN A 50 -11.75 6.96 -5.71
C GLN A 50 -10.50 7.82 -5.99
N MET A 51 -9.43 7.20 -6.48
CA MET A 51 -8.23 7.93 -6.91
C MET A 51 -8.53 8.89 -8.07
N ARG A 52 -9.34 8.48 -9.05
CA ARG A 52 -9.73 9.33 -10.19
C ARG A 52 -10.58 10.52 -9.77
N ASP A 53 -11.58 10.31 -8.90
CA ASP A 53 -12.40 11.41 -8.37
C ASP A 53 -11.54 12.40 -7.61
N HIS A 54 -10.67 11.89 -6.73
CA HIS A 54 -9.70 12.71 -6.01
C HIS A 54 -8.79 13.51 -6.96
N LEU A 55 -8.23 12.85 -7.97
CA LEU A 55 -7.40 13.52 -8.98
C LEU A 55 -8.15 14.59 -9.75
N LYS A 56 -9.43 14.39 -10.04
CA LYS A 56 -10.27 15.37 -10.74
C LYS A 56 -10.63 16.55 -9.86
N LYS A 57 -10.93 16.30 -8.58
CA LYS A 57 -11.41 17.29 -7.61
C LYS A 57 -10.29 18.11 -6.97
N PHE A 58 -9.14 17.48 -6.70
CA PHE A 58 -8.02 18.10 -5.98
C PHE A 58 -6.80 18.39 -6.87
N HIS A 59 -6.65 17.69 -8.00
CA HIS A 59 -5.45 17.80 -8.84
C HIS A 59 -5.71 18.13 -10.32
N SER A 60 -6.98 18.31 -10.74
CA SER A 60 -7.38 18.58 -12.13
C SER A 60 -6.55 17.79 -13.16
N TYR A 61 -6.38 16.48 -12.95
CA TYR A 61 -5.40 15.68 -13.68
C TYR A 61 -5.91 15.26 -15.07
N ASN A 62 -5.25 15.76 -16.13
CA ASN A 62 -5.41 15.30 -17.50
C ASN A 62 -4.57 14.03 -17.73
N LYS A 63 -5.20 12.93 -18.21
CA LYS A 63 -4.60 11.59 -18.37
C LYS A 63 -3.24 11.64 -19.07
N ARG A 64 -2.14 11.36 -18.37
CA ARG A 64 -0.89 10.86 -19.00
C ARG A 64 -0.26 9.74 -18.18
N GLY A 65 -0.60 8.50 -18.58
CA GLY A 65 0.25 7.33 -18.38
C GLY A 65 0.13 6.65 -17.02
N ILE A 66 -0.75 5.65 -16.95
CA ILE A 66 -0.60 4.52 -16.02
C ILE A 66 0.73 3.86 -16.36
N SER A 67 1.76 4.12 -15.57
CA SER A 67 2.98 3.31 -15.63
C SER A 67 2.74 2.10 -14.74
N GLU A 68 2.27 1.02 -15.36
CA GLU A 68 2.58 -0.33 -14.93
C GLU A 68 4.04 -0.38 -14.49
N LYS A 69 4.29 -0.68 -13.22
CA LYS A 69 5.59 -1.15 -12.80
C LYS A 69 5.43 -2.60 -12.42
N LYS A 70 5.36 -3.46 -13.45
CA LYS A 70 5.89 -4.82 -13.35
C LYS A 70 7.30 -4.69 -12.75
N ARG A 71 7.58 -5.43 -11.69
CA ARG A 71 8.96 -5.69 -11.30
C ARG A 71 9.08 -7.14 -10.91
N THR A 72 9.76 -7.88 -11.79
CA THR A 72 10.60 -9.05 -11.52
C THR A 72 11.14 -9.06 -10.09
#